data_AF-A0A2E1RLC2-F1
#
_entry.id   AF-A0A2E1RLC2-F1
#
_cell.length_a   1.000
_cell.length_b   1.000
_cell.length_c   1.000
_cell.angle_alpha   90.00
_cell.angle_beta   90.00
_cell.angle_gamma   90.00
#
_symmetry.space_group_name_H-M   'P 1'
#
loop_
_entity.id
_entity.type
_entity.pdbx_description
1 polymer ?
#
loop_
_entity_poly.entity_id
_entity_poly.type
_entity_poly.pdbx_seq_one_letter_code
_entity_poly.pdbx_strand_id
1 'polypeptide(L)'
;MLRTFIRFVTLIIANFLTLFLSNDVDVDQLIKDFESLNISSNFSYESLYILISFLVSLLSLFLIFFFRPFSEMYLIYYFKISYYFFINLVSISSIFIVLRIVGYSRLNLLIYLVTMSTFLLLSEKISQKSNSPFS
;
A
#
# COMPACT_ATOMS: atom_id res chain seq x y z
N MET A 1 -4.46 -17.52 5.99
CA MET A 1 -3.70 -17.16 4.77
C MET A 1 -4.55 -16.42 3.74
N LEU A 2 -5.75 -16.92 3.40
CA LEU A 2 -6.66 -16.28 2.43
C LEU A 2 -6.91 -14.78 2.70
N ARG A 3 -7.13 -14.38 3.96
CA ARG A 3 -7.31 -12.96 4.34
C ARG A 3 -6.12 -12.08 3.93
N THR A 4 -4.90 -12.53 4.20
CA THR A 4 -3.69 -11.79 3.86
C THR A 4 -3.56 -11.66 2.35
N PHE A 5 -3.90 -12.71 1.61
CA PHE A 5 -3.94 -12.68 0.14
C PHE A 5 -4.98 -11.69 -0.40
N ILE A 6 -6.20 -11.67 0.14
CA ILE A 6 -7.23 -10.69 -0.25
C ILE A 6 -6.76 -9.26 0.04
N ARG A 7 -6.19 -9.01 1.23
CA ARG A 7 -5.61 -7.70 1.57
C ARG A 7 -4.49 -7.31 0.62
N PHE A 8 -3.63 -8.25 0.24
CA PHE A 8 -2.55 -8.01 -0.69
C PHE A 8 -3.08 -7.57 -2.07
N VAL A 9 -3.97 -8.37 -2.65
CA VAL A 9 -4.54 -8.12 -3.98
C VAL A 9 -5.31 -6.80 -4.01
N THR A 10 -6.11 -6.52 -2.99
CA THR A 10 -6.87 -5.26 -2.89
C THR A 10 -5.96 -4.04 -2.78
N LEU A 11 -4.88 -4.11 -1.99
CA LEU A 11 -3.89 -3.04 -1.91
C LEU A 11 -3.16 -2.82 -3.24
N ILE A 12 -2.82 -3.89 -3.97
CA ILE A 12 -2.22 -3.76 -5.32
C ILE A 12 -3.16 -3.00 -6.25
N ILE A 13 -4.41 -3.46 -6.36
CA ILE A 13 -5.39 -2.87 -7.27
C ILE A 13 -5.62 -1.40 -6.91
N ALA A 14 -5.77 -1.08 -5.62
CA ALA A 14 -5.98 0.28 -5.18
C ALA A 14 -4.79 1.22 -5.46
N ASN A 15 -3.56 0.75 -5.24
CA ASN A 15 -2.37 1.55 -5.59
C ASN A 15 -2.25 1.76 -7.09
N PHE A 16 -2.51 0.71 -7.88
CA PHE A 16 -2.47 0.80 -9.33
C PHE A 16 -3.48 1.81 -9.85
N LEU A 17 -4.73 1.76 -9.36
CA LEU A 17 -5.76 2.73 -9.69
C LEU A 17 -5.35 4.16 -9.29
N THR A 18 -4.67 4.32 -8.16
CA THR A 18 -4.21 5.65 -7.69
C THR A 18 -3.18 6.26 -8.64
N LEU A 19 -2.25 5.45 -9.13
CA LEU A 19 -1.26 5.87 -10.13
C LEU A 19 -1.90 6.10 -11.50
N PHE A 20 -2.77 5.19 -11.95
CA PHE A 20 -3.44 5.29 -13.25
C PHE A 20 -4.39 6.49 -13.36
N LEU A 21 -5.09 6.84 -12.29
CA LEU A 21 -5.98 8.01 -12.23
C LEU A 21 -5.22 9.34 -12.04
N SER A 22 -3.92 9.30 -11.82
CA SER A 22 -3.10 10.49 -11.65
C SER A 22 -2.52 10.90 -13.01
N ASN A 23 -2.84 12.11 -13.46
CA ASN A 23 -2.54 12.55 -14.83
C ASN A 23 -1.04 12.73 -15.12
N ASP A 24 -0.26 13.15 -14.13
CA ASP A 24 1.11 13.66 -14.33
C ASP A 24 2.17 12.76 -13.67
N VAL A 25 1.88 11.47 -13.46
CA VAL A 25 2.84 10.56 -12.81
C VAL A 25 4.08 10.38 -13.68
N ASP A 26 5.24 10.72 -13.11
CA ASP A 26 6.54 10.57 -13.72
C ASP A 26 7.32 9.44 -13.02
N VAL A 27 7.76 8.47 -13.83
CA VAL A 27 8.57 7.30 -13.44
C VAL A 27 9.87 7.21 -14.25
N ASP A 28 10.24 8.26 -14.99
CA ASP A 28 11.41 8.26 -15.88
C ASP A 28 12.71 8.08 -15.11
N GLN A 29 12.78 8.57 -13.87
CA GLN A 29 13.95 8.35 -13.03
C GLN A 29 14.19 6.86 -12.78
N LEU A 30 13.13 6.12 -12.50
CA LEU A 30 13.22 4.69 -12.22
C LEU A 30 13.66 3.91 -13.48
N ILE A 31 13.23 4.34 -14.67
CA ILE A 31 13.70 3.80 -15.95
C ILE A 31 15.22 4.03 -16.09
N LYS A 32 15.68 5.26 -15.86
CA LYS A 32 17.12 5.61 -15.92
C LYS A 32 17.94 4.80 -14.92
N ASP A 33 17.41 4.58 -13.72
CA ASP A 33 18.08 3.78 -12.69
C ASP A 33 18.19 2.30 -13.13
N PHE A 34 17.17 1.73 -13.79
CA PHE A 34 17.25 0.39 -14.38
C PHE A 34 18.22 0.29 -15.57
N GLU A 35 18.23 1.31 -16.44
CA GLU A 35 19.20 1.41 -17.54
C GLU A 35 20.64 1.44 -17.01
N SER A 36 20.89 2.16 -15.92
CA SER A 36 22.20 2.21 -15.27
C SER A 36 22.68 0.85 -14.76
N LEU A 37 21.75 -0.06 -14.46
CA LEU A 37 22.00 -1.43 -14.00
C LEU A 37 22.05 -2.45 -15.16
N ASN A 38 22.04 -2.01 -16.42
CA ASN A 38 21.97 -2.86 -17.62
C ASN A 38 20.76 -3.80 -17.63
N ILE A 39 19.66 -3.44 -16.96
CA ILE A 39 18.40 -4.16 -17.05
C ILE A 39 17.70 -3.65 -18.31
N SER A 40 17.39 -4.55 -19.25
CA SER A 40 16.83 -4.23 -20.57
C SER A 40 15.71 -3.18 -20.51
N SER A 41 15.84 -2.09 -21.28
CA SER A 41 15.12 -0.83 -21.12
C SER A 41 13.71 -0.77 -21.73
N ASN A 42 13.11 -1.90 -22.11
CA ASN A 42 11.78 -1.92 -22.71
C ASN A 42 10.65 -2.03 -21.66
N PHE A 43 10.72 -1.23 -20.60
CA PHE A 43 9.64 -1.16 -19.61
C PHE A 43 8.54 -0.22 -20.07
N SER A 44 7.29 -0.68 -20.07
CA SER A 44 6.13 0.18 -20.28
C SER A 44 5.75 0.88 -18.96
N TYR A 45 5.18 2.09 -19.04
CA TYR A 45 4.67 2.82 -17.86
C TYR A 45 3.71 1.96 -17.01
N GLU A 46 2.82 1.21 -17.66
CA GLU A 46 1.89 0.31 -16.97
C GLU A 46 2.61 -0.80 -16.17
N SER A 47 3.67 -1.38 -16.73
CA SER A 47 4.46 -2.40 -16.03
C SER A 47 5.15 -1.84 -14.79
N LEU A 48 5.61 -0.58 -14.85
CA LEU A 48 6.20 0.10 -13.72
C LEU A 48 5.16 0.41 -12.65
N TYR A 49 3.95 0.84 -13.02
CA TYR A 49 2.87 1.07 -12.06
C TYR A 49 2.49 -0.21 -11.32
N ILE A 50 2.47 -1.36 -12.00
CA ILE A 50 2.23 -2.66 -11.37
C ILE A 50 3.36 -2.99 -10.38
N LEU A 51 4.62 -2.80 -10.78
CA LEU A 51 5.78 -3.05 -9.92
C LEU A 51 5.76 -2.17 -8.66
N ILE A 52 5.47 -0.87 -8.82
CA ILE A 52 5.36 0.08 -7.70
C ILE A 52 4.23 -0.35 -6.76
N SER A 53 3.06 -0.67 -7.31
CA SER A 53 1.89 -1.09 -6.53
C SER A 53 2.15 -2.40 -5.76
N PHE A 54 2.88 -3.33 -6.37
CA PHE A 54 3.35 -4.55 -5.73
C PHE A 54 4.28 -4.24 -4.55
N LEU A 55 5.26 -3.37 -4.72
CA LEU A 55 6.17 -2.99 -3.64
C LEU A 55 5.42 -2.30 -2.48
N VAL A 56 4.46 -1.42 -2.77
CA VAL A 56 3.69 -0.70 -1.74
C VAL A 56 2.83 -1.66 -0.93
N SER A 57 2.13 -2.56 -1.60
CA SER A 57 1.32 -3.58 -0.94
C SER A 57 2.18 -4.57 -0.13
N LEU A 58 3.38 -4.91 -0.61
CA LEU A 58 4.30 -5.79 0.12
C LEU A 58 4.83 -5.11 1.39
N LEU A 59 5.27 -3.85 1.27
CA LEU A 59 5.78 -3.10 2.41
C LEU A 59 4.70 -2.81 3.45
N SER A 60 3.49 -2.43 3.03
CA SER A 60 2.37 -2.21 3.95
C SER A 60 2.00 -3.48 4.73
N LEU A 61 1.94 -4.65 4.09
CA LEU A 61 1.71 -5.91 4.80
C LEU A 61 2.86 -6.26 5.76
N PHE A 62 4.10 -6.04 5.33
CA PHE A 62 5.27 -6.23 6.18
C PHE A 62 5.19 -5.35 7.43
N LEU A 63 4.87 -4.06 7.28
CA LEU A 63 4.69 -3.12 8.39
C LEU A 63 3.51 -3.53 9.29
N ILE A 64 2.39 -3.98 8.74
CA ILE A 64 1.26 -4.49 9.53
C ILE A 64 1.71 -5.66 10.40
N PHE A 65 2.47 -6.60 9.84
CA PHE A 65 2.95 -7.77 10.56
C PHE A 65 3.99 -7.39 11.63
N PHE A 66 4.99 -6.60 11.25
CA PHE A 66 6.07 -6.17 12.13
C PHE A 66 5.56 -5.32 13.30
N PHE A 67 4.64 -4.38 13.04
CA PHE A 67 4.08 -3.52 14.06
C PHE A 67 2.87 -4.09 14.79
N ARG A 68 2.40 -5.30 14.42
CA ARG A 68 1.29 -5.97 15.10
C ARG A 68 1.41 -6.07 16.63
N PRO A 69 2.54 -6.50 17.22
CA PRO A 69 2.66 -6.57 18.69
C PRO A 69 2.52 -5.19 19.33
N PHE A 70 3.03 -4.15 18.67
CA PHE A 70 2.91 -2.77 19.14
C PHE A 70 1.49 -2.24 19.00
N SER A 71 0.78 -2.62 17.93
CA SER A 71 -0.61 -2.24 17.76
C SER A 71 -1.45 -2.84 18.89
N GLU A 72 -1.32 -4.12 19.20
CA GLU A 72 -2.09 -4.75 20.29
C GLU A 72 -1.85 -4.07 21.66
N MET A 73 -0.64 -3.57 21.92
CA MET A 73 -0.30 -2.79 23.12
C MET A 73 -0.78 -1.32 23.08
N TYR A 74 -0.60 -0.60 21.96
CA TYR A 74 -1.00 0.81 21.80
C TYR A 74 -2.52 0.98 21.59
N LEU A 75 -3.21 -0.03 21.07
CA LEU A 75 -4.63 0.01 20.68
C LEU A 75 -5.60 -0.04 21.86
N ILE A 76 -5.12 -0.27 23.09
CA ILE A 76 -5.94 -0.12 24.29
C ILE A 76 -6.34 1.35 24.49
N TYR A 77 -5.56 2.31 23.96
CA TYR A 77 -5.79 3.74 24.16
C TYR A 77 -6.13 4.56 22.90
N TYR A 78 -5.80 4.12 21.67
CA TYR A 78 -6.00 4.90 20.44
C TYR A 78 -6.83 4.21 19.34
N PHE A 79 -7.45 5.03 18.47
CA PHE A 79 -8.27 4.62 17.33
C PHE A 79 -7.48 3.74 16.32
N LYS A 80 -7.89 2.48 16.15
CA LYS A 80 -7.35 1.49 15.16
C LYS A 80 -7.19 2.03 13.74
N ILE A 81 -8.03 2.97 13.33
CA ILE A 81 -7.97 3.55 11.99
C ILE A 81 -6.68 4.35 11.77
N SER A 82 -6.19 5.06 12.78
CA SER A 82 -4.97 5.87 12.69
C SER A 82 -3.73 5.02 12.48
N TYR A 83 -3.71 3.81 13.04
CA TYR A 83 -2.63 2.84 12.82
C TYR A 83 -2.55 2.39 11.36
N TYR A 84 -3.69 1.98 10.78
CA TYR A 84 -3.73 1.56 9.37
C TYR A 84 -3.46 2.73 8.41
N PHE A 85 -3.95 3.92 8.75
CA PHE A 85 -3.64 5.15 8.02
C PHE A 85 -2.14 5.44 8.02
N PHE A 86 -1.50 5.36 9.18
CA PHE A 86 -0.07 5.55 9.31
C PHE A 86 0.72 4.54 8.48
N ILE A 87 0.36 3.26 8.52
CA ILE A 87 1.06 2.24 7.73
C ILE A 87 0.94 2.51 6.23
N ASN A 88 -0.28 2.79 5.75
CA ASN A 88 -0.51 3.08 4.34
C ASN A 88 0.28 4.33 3.91
N LEU A 89 0.31 5.37 4.75
CA LEU A 89 1.07 6.60 4.48
C LEU A 89 2.58 6.36 4.44
N VAL A 90 3.13 5.63 5.41
CA VAL A 90 4.56 5.29 5.46
C VAL A 90 4.96 4.42 4.28
N SER A 91 4.14 3.41 3.95
CA SER A 91 4.45 2.51 2.82
C SER A 91 4.50 3.25 1.49
N ILE A 92 3.50 4.07 1.15
CA ILE A 92 3.51 4.86 -0.08
C ILE A 92 4.68 5.83 -0.08
N SER A 93 4.82 6.62 0.98
CA SER A 93 5.83 7.68 1.02
C SER A 93 7.24 7.11 0.86
N SER A 94 7.57 6.05 1.57
CA SER A 94 8.88 5.40 1.48
C SER A 94 9.18 4.91 0.06
N ILE A 95 8.24 4.26 -0.61
CA ILE A 95 8.47 3.71 -1.95
C ILE A 95 8.51 4.82 -2.99
N PHE A 96 7.65 5.83 -2.89
CA PHE A 96 7.67 6.97 -3.80
C PHE A 96 8.97 7.77 -3.67
N ILE A 97 9.54 7.87 -2.46
CA ILE A 97 10.84 8.49 -2.25
C ILE A 97 11.96 7.62 -2.82
N VAL A 98 12.00 6.32 -2.48
CA VAL A 98 13.07 5.40 -2.92
C VAL A 98 13.11 5.25 -4.43
N LEU A 99 11.94 5.12 -5.06
CA LEU A 99 11.80 4.97 -6.51
C LEU A 99 11.72 6.32 -7.25
N ARG A 100 11.79 7.44 -6.52
CA ARG A 100 11.65 8.81 -7.02
C ARG A 100 10.47 8.99 -7.98
N ILE A 101 9.29 8.62 -7.53
CA ILE A 101 8.04 8.80 -8.28
C ILE A 101 7.49 10.19 -7.98
N VAL A 102 7.22 10.96 -9.04
CA VAL A 102 6.78 12.37 -8.94
C VAL A 102 5.45 12.56 -9.67
N GLY A 103 4.74 13.66 -9.40
CA GLY A 103 3.56 14.07 -10.17
C GLY A 103 2.26 13.31 -9.88
N TYR A 104 2.22 12.54 -8.79
CA TYR A 104 0.99 11.91 -8.33
C TYR A 104 -0.04 12.94 -7.81
N SER A 105 -1.33 12.66 -8.04
CA SER A 105 -2.41 13.51 -7.52
C SER A 105 -2.55 13.35 -6.02
N ARG A 106 -2.37 14.45 -5.28
CA ARG A 106 -2.50 14.48 -3.81
C ARG A 106 -3.90 14.08 -3.34
N LEU A 107 -4.93 14.44 -4.11
CA LEU A 107 -6.32 14.09 -3.82
C LEU A 107 -6.56 12.59 -3.97
N ASN A 108 -6.07 11.98 -5.06
CA ASN A 108 -6.20 10.54 -5.29
C ASN A 108 -5.48 9.75 -4.19
N LEU A 109 -4.30 10.22 -3.78
CA LEU A 109 -3.53 9.62 -2.69
C LEU A 109 -4.28 9.71 -1.35
N LEU A 110 -4.92 10.85 -1.05
CA LEU A 110 -5.73 11.00 0.16
C LEU A 110 -6.94 10.06 0.14
N ILE A 111 -7.65 9.97 -0.98
CA ILE A 111 -8.76 9.03 -1.18
C ILE A 111 -8.29 7.59 -0.95
N TYR A 112 -7.15 7.21 -1.54
CA TYR A 112 -6.52 5.91 -1.30
C TYR A 112 -6.27 5.67 0.19
N LEU A 113 -5.67 6.62 0.90
CA LEU A 113 -5.31 6.45 2.30
C LEU A 113 -6.55 6.22 3.17
N VAL A 114 -7.62 6.97 2.96
CA VAL A 114 -8.85 6.82 3.75
C VAL A 114 -9.57 5.51 3.40
N THR A 115 -9.73 5.21 2.12
CA THR A 115 -10.45 4.01 1.66
C THR A 115 -9.72 2.72 2.03
N MET A 116 -8.40 2.65 1.88
CA MET A 116 -7.64 1.45 2.24
C MET A 116 -7.52 1.26 3.74
N SER A 117 -7.42 2.34 4.52
CA SER A 117 -7.37 2.22 5.98
C SER A 117 -8.70 1.72 6.55
N THR A 118 -9.82 2.20 6.02
CA THR A 118 -11.15 1.71 6.40
C THR A 118 -11.36 0.25 5.98
N PHE A 119 -10.92 -0.13 4.77
CA PHE A 119 -10.95 -1.52 4.31
C PHE A 119 -10.15 -2.46 5.21
N LEU A 120 -8.92 -2.10 5.60
CA LEU A 120 -8.08 -2.92 6.48
C LEU A 120 -8.73 -3.15 7.85
N LEU A 121 -9.37 -2.11 8.40
CA LEU A 121 -10.10 -2.17 9.66
C LEU A 121 -11.34 -3.08 9.56
N LEU A 122 -12.14 -2.95 8.49
CA LEU A 122 -13.30 -3.81 8.26
C LEU A 122 -12.87 -5.28 8.08
N SER A 123 -11.80 -5.52 7.32
CA SER A 123 -11.22 -6.85 7.12
C SER A 123 -10.77 -7.49 8.43
N GLU A 124 -10.28 -6.70 9.40
CA GLU A 124 -9.91 -7.20 10.73
C GLU A 124 -11.17 -7.57 11.55
N LYS A 125 -12.17 -6.68 11.59
CA LYS A 125 -13.43 -6.91 12.34
C LYS A 125 -14.18 -8.15 11.88
N ILE A 126 -14.29 -8.37 10.57
CA ILE A 126 -14.93 -9.56 9.99
C ILE A 126 -14.23 -10.84 10.47
N SER A 127 -12.90 -10.80 10.55
CA SER A 127 -12.12 -11.94 10.99
C SER A 127 -12.24 -12.22 12.49
N GLN A 128 -12.38 -11.19 13.33
CA GLN A 128 -12.58 -11.39 14.77
C GLN A 128 -13.96 -12.02 15.04
N LYS A 129 -14.99 -11.57 14.31
CA LYS A 129 -16.35 -12.15 14.40
C LYS A 129 -16.39 -13.61 13.95
N SER A 130 -15.61 -13.99 12.93
CA SER A 130 -15.52 -15.38 12.47
C SER A 130 -14.80 -16.33 13.44
N ASN A 131 -14.00 -15.80 14.37
CA ASN A 131 -13.20 -16.59 15.31
C ASN A 131 -13.78 -16.61 16.74
N SER A 132 -14.94 -15.99 16.97
CA SER A 132 -15.61 -16.08 18.26
C SER A 132 -16.27 -17.46 18.42
N PRO A 133 -16.03 -18.20 19.51
CA PRO A 133 -16.47 -19.59 19.70
C PRO A 133 -18.00 -19.77 19.87
N PHE A 134 -18.81 -18.73 19.68
CA PHE A 134 -20.27 -18.77 19.83
C PHE A 134 -20.97 -18.05 18.65
N SER A 135 -20.69 -18.50 17.42
CA SER A 135 -21.53 -18.24 16.24
C SER A 135 -21.78 -19.52 15.48
#